data_AF-A0A2I4AMQ3-F1
#
_entry.id   AF-A0A2I4AMQ3-F1
#
_cell.length_a   1.000
_cell.length_b   1.000
_cell.length_c   1.000
_cell.angle_alpha   90.00
_cell.angle_beta   90.00
_cell.angle_gamma   90.00
#
_symmetry.space_group_name_H-M   'P 1'
#
loop_
_entity.id
_entity.type
_entity.pdbx_description
1 polymer ?
#
loop_
_entity_poly.entity_id
_entity_poly.type
_entity_poly.pdbx_seq_one_letter_code
_entity_poly.pdbx_strand_id
1 'polypeptide(L)'
;MAAEQSETSPNDETNQEYRVQVTSKKKVTELINRFKEVLNSALDGQPDISEETKRNLLQDLLHTFEAAVQANVLVNGQTWEEAPDVEADTNHLEILDDAIVETTSRRSTYPKKILPYVVHALKAERKIMGLYEQTVKPDDFVKDADQGLITHAHPLFPSKQVLG
;
A
#
# COMPACT_ATOMS: atom_id res chain seq x y z
N MET A 1 38.45 -30.25 -14.26
CA MET A 1 37.61 -30.07 -13.06
C MET A 1 36.21 -30.54 -13.43
N ALA A 2 35.73 -31.52 -12.68
CA ALA A 2 34.45 -32.18 -12.88
C ALA A 2 33.29 -31.25 -12.51
N ALA A 3 32.15 -31.53 -13.15
CA ALA A 3 30.87 -30.85 -13.01
C ALA A 3 30.27 -31.04 -11.62
N GLU A 4 29.61 -30.00 -11.10
CA GLU A 4 28.49 -30.15 -10.18
C GLU A 4 27.38 -29.20 -10.64
N GLN A 5 26.41 -29.79 -11.33
CA GLN A 5 25.06 -29.25 -11.47
C GLN A 5 24.33 -29.62 -10.18
N SER A 6 23.84 -28.65 -9.41
CA SER A 6 22.97 -28.89 -8.27
C SER A 6 21.54 -28.47 -8.60
N GLU A 7 20.78 -29.47 -9.05
CA GLU A 7 19.40 -29.76 -8.65
C GLU A 7 18.32 -28.71 -8.97
N THR A 8 17.82 -28.76 -10.20
CA THR A 8 16.40 -28.51 -10.47
C THR A 8 15.59 -29.68 -9.92
N SER A 9 14.88 -29.46 -8.82
CA SER A 9 13.91 -30.41 -8.27
C SER A 9 12.83 -30.74 -9.33
N PRO A 10 12.56 -32.03 -9.61
CA PRO A 10 11.46 -32.42 -10.48
C PRO A 10 10.23 -32.70 -9.61
N ASN A 11 9.27 -31.77 -9.53
CA ASN A 11 7.96 -32.10 -8.97
C ASN A 11 6.83 -31.17 -9.43
N ASP A 12 6.68 -30.98 -10.76
CA ASP A 12 5.69 -30.04 -11.33
C ASP A 12 4.59 -30.73 -12.15
N GLU A 13 4.27 -32.00 -11.87
CA GLU A 13 3.33 -32.80 -12.67
C GLU A 13 2.11 -33.40 -11.91
N THR A 14 1.73 -32.95 -10.70
CA THR A 14 0.60 -33.59 -9.99
C THR A 14 -0.46 -32.70 -9.32
N ASN A 15 -0.39 -31.37 -9.41
CA ASN A 15 -1.40 -30.50 -8.74
C ASN A 15 -2.50 -30.04 -9.71
N GLN A 16 -3.15 -30.98 -10.39
CA GLN A 16 -4.35 -30.65 -11.15
C GLN A 16 -5.52 -30.46 -10.18
N GLU A 17 -6.06 -29.25 -10.11
CA GLU A 17 -7.22 -28.94 -9.29
C GLU A 17 -8.49 -29.41 -9.99
N TYR A 18 -9.21 -30.35 -9.36
CA TYR A 18 -10.41 -30.99 -9.90
C TYR A 18 -11.71 -30.41 -9.34
N ARG A 19 -11.62 -29.59 -8.30
CA ARG A 19 -12.80 -28.96 -7.69
C ARG A 19 -13.47 -27.98 -8.65
N VAL A 20 -14.79 -27.91 -8.56
CA VAL A 20 -15.60 -27.03 -9.41
C VAL A 20 -15.39 -25.58 -8.99
N GLN A 21 -14.94 -24.76 -9.93
CA GLN A 21 -14.78 -23.31 -9.72
C GLN A 21 -16.14 -22.61 -9.82
N VAL A 22 -16.49 -21.85 -8.79
CA VAL A 22 -17.70 -21.03 -8.74
C VAL A 22 -17.37 -19.62 -8.28
N THR A 23 -18.22 -18.66 -8.64
CA THR A 23 -18.03 -17.24 -8.31
C THR A 23 -18.86 -16.78 -7.11
N SER A 24 -19.87 -17.55 -6.71
CA SER A 24 -20.83 -17.16 -5.67
C SER A 24 -21.13 -18.31 -4.73
N LYS A 25 -20.63 -18.20 -3.49
CA LYS A 25 -20.95 -19.12 -2.38
C LYS A 25 -22.46 -19.21 -2.15
N LYS A 26 -23.14 -18.05 -2.12
CA LYS A 26 -24.60 -17.93 -1.97
C LYS A 26 -25.40 -18.79 -2.95
N LYS A 27 -25.08 -18.73 -4.25
CA LYS A 27 -25.76 -19.55 -5.26
C LYS A 27 -25.58 -21.05 -5.03
N VAL A 28 -24.39 -21.47 -4.61
CA VAL A 28 -24.14 -22.88 -4.28
C VAL A 28 -24.93 -23.29 -3.05
N THR A 29 -24.98 -22.46 -2.02
CA THR A 29 -25.81 -22.70 -0.83
C THR A 29 -27.31 -22.83 -1.18
N GLU A 30 -27.82 -21.95 -2.04
CA GLU A 30 -29.20 -22.04 -2.54
C GLU A 30 -29.48 -23.35 -3.29
N LEU A 31 -28.53 -23.80 -4.12
CA LEU A 31 -28.64 -25.08 -4.83
C LEU A 31 -28.62 -26.26 -3.86
N ILE A 32 -27.68 -26.27 -2.90
CA ILE A 32 -27.61 -27.30 -1.85
C ILE A 32 -28.96 -27.40 -1.13
N ASN A 33 -29.55 -26.27 -0.73
CA ASN A 33 -30.83 -26.25 -0.04
C ASN A 33 -31.98 -26.81 -0.89
N ARG A 34 -32.06 -26.45 -2.18
CA ARG A 34 -33.07 -27.03 -3.09
C ARG A 34 -32.91 -28.55 -3.23
N PHE A 35 -31.69 -29.05 -3.32
CA PHE A 35 -31.47 -30.50 -3.40
C PHE A 35 -31.75 -31.20 -2.08
N LYS A 36 -31.46 -30.58 -0.93
CA LYS A 36 -31.87 -31.08 0.38
C LYS A 36 -33.39 -31.23 0.49
N GLU A 37 -34.16 -30.29 -0.03
CA GLU A 37 -35.64 -30.39 -0.07
C GLU A 37 -36.10 -31.61 -0.85
N VAL A 38 -35.46 -31.94 -1.98
CA VAL A 38 -35.75 -33.15 -2.76
C VAL A 38 -35.34 -34.42 -2.01
N LEU A 39 -34.18 -34.40 -1.35
CA LEU A 39 -33.66 -35.54 -0.59
C LEU A 39 -34.48 -35.81 0.68
N ASN A 40 -35.23 -34.84 1.20
CA ASN A 40 -36.11 -35.04 2.35
C ASN A 40 -37.19 -36.10 2.11
N SER A 41 -37.61 -36.33 0.87
CA SER A 41 -38.58 -37.38 0.54
C SER A 41 -37.95 -38.71 0.11
N ALA A 42 -36.62 -38.85 0.15
CA ALA A 42 -35.91 -40.00 -0.40
C ALA A 42 -36.26 -41.33 0.29
N LEU A 43 -36.64 -41.28 1.57
CA LEU A 43 -36.95 -42.47 2.38
C LEU A 43 -38.46 -42.72 2.59
N ASP A 44 -39.34 -41.88 2.03
CA ASP A 44 -40.79 -41.97 2.24
C ASP A 44 -41.39 -43.27 1.71
N GLY A 45 -40.79 -43.85 0.66
CA GLY A 45 -41.24 -45.10 0.04
C GLY A 45 -40.81 -46.37 0.79
N GLN A 46 -40.12 -46.27 1.92
CA GLN A 46 -39.63 -47.45 2.66
C GLN A 46 -40.53 -47.79 3.86
N PRO A 47 -41.40 -48.81 3.76
CA PRO A 47 -42.33 -49.18 4.84
C PRO A 47 -41.65 -49.95 6.00
N ASP A 48 -40.52 -50.61 5.76
CA ASP A 48 -39.92 -51.58 6.69
C ASP A 48 -38.98 -50.97 7.74
N ILE A 49 -38.75 -49.66 7.70
CA ILE A 49 -37.80 -48.98 8.58
C ILE A 49 -38.55 -48.21 9.67
N SER A 50 -38.08 -48.30 10.91
CA SER A 50 -38.57 -47.48 12.03
C SER A 50 -38.42 -45.99 11.71
N GLU A 51 -39.41 -45.20 12.09
CA GLU A 51 -39.41 -43.74 11.92
C GLU A 51 -38.22 -43.04 12.59
N GLU A 52 -37.68 -43.60 13.68
CA GLU A 52 -36.47 -43.07 14.33
C GLU A 52 -35.22 -43.32 13.47
N THR A 53 -35.06 -44.54 12.97
CA THR A 53 -33.95 -44.92 12.09
C THR A 53 -34.00 -44.15 10.77
N LYS A 54 -35.19 -43.94 10.20
CA LYS A 54 -35.36 -43.10 8.99
C LYS A 54 -34.86 -41.68 9.22
N ARG A 55 -35.22 -41.05 10.34
CA ARG A 55 -34.78 -39.68 10.66
C ARG A 55 -33.27 -39.58 10.77
N ASN A 56 -32.63 -40.53 11.47
CA ASN A 56 -31.17 -40.55 11.61
C ASN A 56 -30.48 -40.73 10.26
N LEU A 57 -30.92 -41.70 9.45
CA LEU A 57 -30.36 -41.93 8.11
C LEU A 57 -30.55 -40.72 7.19
N LEU A 58 -31.70 -40.06 7.27
CA LEU A 58 -31.99 -38.86 6.48
C LEU A 58 -31.10 -37.68 6.91
N GLN A 59 -30.91 -37.48 8.21
CA GLN A 59 -30.00 -36.46 8.72
C GLN A 59 -28.56 -36.72 8.24
N ASP A 60 -28.07 -37.96 8.37
CA ASP A 60 -26.74 -38.35 7.94
C ASP A 60 -26.57 -38.17 6.42
N LEU A 61 -27.58 -38.53 5.64
CA LEU A 61 -27.59 -38.35 4.18
C LEU A 61 -27.45 -36.87 3.81
N LEU A 62 -28.25 -35.99 4.42
CA LEU A 62 -28.22 -34.56 4.12
C LEU A 62 -26.90 -33.92 4.53
N HIS A 63 -26.36 -34.30 5.69
CA HIS A 63 -25.08 -33.80 6.16
C HIS A 63 -23.92 -34.27 5.26
N THR A 64 -23.90 -35.55 4.91
CA THR A 64 -22.87 -36.13 4.03
C THR A 64 -22.94 -35.52 2.64
N PHE A 65 -24.15 -35.34 2.10
CA PHE A 65 -24.36 -34.68 0.81
C PHE A 65 -23.79 -33.27 0.80
N GLU A 66 -24.14 -32.45 1.80
CA GLU A 66 -23.65 -31.08 1.90
C GLU A 66 -22.12 -31.03 2.02
N ALA A 67 -21.54 -31.81 2.95
CA ALA A 67 -20.10 -31.85 3.15
C ALA A 67 -19.36 -32.29 1.87
N ALA A 68 -19.91 -33.28 1.15
CA ALA A 68 -19.33 -33.73 -0.11
C ALA A 68 -19.38 -32.64 -1.18
N VAL A 69 -20.48 -31.90 -1.31
CA VAL A 69 -20.56 -30.78 -2.28
C VAL A 69 -19.57 -29.68 -1.90
N GLN A 70 -19.53 -29.27 -0.63
CA GLN A 70 -18.64 -28.21 -0.14
C GLN A 70 -17.16 -28.56 -0.33
N ALA A 71 -16.77 -29.81 -0.08
CA ALA A 71 -15.41 -30.30 -0.28
C ALA A 71 -14.97 -30.35 -1.76
N ASN A 72 -15.91 -30.33 -2.70
CA ASN A 72 -15.65 -30.44 -4.15
C ASN A 72 -15.82 -29.12 -4.90
N VAL A 73 -16.01 -28.00 -4.19
CA VAL A 73 -16.23 -26.68 -4.79
C VAL A 73 -15.15 -25.71 -4.31
N LEU A 74 -14.69 -24.85 -5.22
CA LEU A 74 -13.85 -23.69 -4.91
C LEU A 74 -14.60 -22.41 -5.26
N VAL A 75 -14.69 -21.50 -4.30
CA VAL A 75 -15.31 -20.18 -4.52
C VAL A 75 -14.19 -19.20 -4.80
N ASN A 76 -14.10 -18.69 -6.02
CA ASN A 76 -13.03 -17.79 -6.46
C ASN A 76 -11.62 -18.33 -6.17
N GLY A 77 -11.41 -19.64 -6.37
CA GLY A 77 -10.15 -20.32 -6.07
C GLY A 77 -9.87 -20.59 -4.60
N GLN A 78 -10.78 -20.20 -3.68
CA GLN A 78 -10.67 -20.46 -2.25
C GLN A 78 -11.49 -21.68 -1.83
N THR A 79 -11.08 -22.35 -0.77
CA THR A 79 -11.87 -23.45 -0.20
C THR A 79 -13.19 -22.93 0.39
N TRP A 80 -14.16 -23.83 0.58
CA TRP A 80 -15.48 -23.46 1.09
C TRP A 80 -15.43 -22.73 2.45
N GLU A 81 -14.52 -23.13 3.35
CA GLU A 81 -14.36 -22.51 4.67
C GLU A 81 -13.68 -21.13 4.59
N GLU A 82 -12.73 -20.95 3.68
CA GLU A 82 -11.97 -19.70 3.53
C GLU A 82 -12.73 -18.64 2.74
N ALA A 83 -13.66 -19.06 1.87
CA ALA A 83 -14.43 -18.16 1.05
C ALA A 83 -15.36 -17.29 1.91
N PRO A 84 -15.32 -15.95 1.75
CA PRO A 84 -16.11 -15.03 2.56
C PRO A 84 -17.61 -15.27 2.35
N ASP A 85 -18.36 -15.23 3.45
CA ASP A 85 -19.81 -15.21 3.35
C ASP A 85 -20.26 -13.79 2.97
N VAL A 86 -21.02 -13.67 1.89
CA VAL A 86 -21.33 -12.36 1.25
C VAL A 86 -22.20 -11.46 2.13
N GLU A 87 -22.69 -11.99 3.25
CA GLU A 87 -23.43 -11.26 4.28
C GLU A 87 -22.49 -10.45 5.22
N ALA A 88 -21.21 -10.33 4.88
CA ALA A 88 -20.24 -9.52 5.61
C ALA A 88 -20.48 -8.01 5.42
N ASP A 89 -21.20 -7.46 6.41
CA ASP A 89 -20.88 -6.22 7.12
C ASP A 89 -21.37 -4.89 6.49
N THR A 90 -22.67 -4.66 6.61
CA THR A 90 -23.31 -3.35 6.39
C THR A 90 -22.77 -2.24 7.31
N ASN A 91 -22.06 -2.60 8.38
CA ASN A 91 -21.43 -1.65 9.32
C ASN A 91 -20.31 -0.83 8.68
N HIS A 92 -19.69 -1.32 7.60
CA HIS A 92 -18.70 -0.55 6.85
C HIS A 92 -19.28 0.70 6.18
N LEU A 93 -20.60 0.73 5.94
CA LEU A 93 -21.27 1.85 5.31
C LEU A 93 -21.43 3.05 6.25
N GLU A 94 -21.68 2.80 7.55
CA GLU A 94 -21.85 3.87 8.55
C GLU A 94 -20.52 4.56 8.87
N ILE A 95 -19.42 3.79 8.96
CA ILE A 95 -18.07 4.33 9.15
C ILE A 95 -17.67 5.24 7.97
N LEU A 96 -18.17 4.94 6.77
CA LEU A 96 -17.87 5.72 5.57
C LEU A 96 -18.49 7.12 5.62
N ASP A 97 -19.74 7.24 6.08
CA ASP A 97 -20.43 8.53 6.16
C ASP A 97 -19.75 9.48 7.15
N ASP A 98 -19.36 8.98 8.33
CA ASP A 98 -18.62 9.75 9.32
C ASP A 98 -17.26 10.23 8.77
N ALA A 99 -16.54 9.34 8.06
CA ALA A 99 -15.26 9.69 7.44
C ALA A 99 -15.43 10.74 6.32
N ILE A 100 -16.49 10.67 5.54
CA ILE A 100 -16.81 11.67 4.50
C ILE A 100 -17.11 13.03 5.13
N VAL A 101 -17.93 13.07 6.18
CA VAL A 101 -18.28 14.31 6.89
C VAL A 101 -17.04 14.94 7.54
N GLU A 102 -16.24 14.16 8.27
CA GLU A 102 -15.00 14.64 8.88
C GLU A 102 -14.05 15.21 7.83
N THR A 103 -13.81 14.45 6.76
CA THR A 103 -12.89 14.85 5.69
C THR A 103 -13.36 16.13 5.00
N THR A 104 -14.66 16.24 4.72
CA THR A 104 -15.26 17.43 4.09
C THR A 104 -15.15 18.65 5.00
N SER A 105 -15.44 18.48 6.29
CA SER A 105 -15.30 19.54 7.30
C SER A 105 -13.84 20.02 7.41
N ARG A 106 -12.88 19.09 7.43
CA ARG A 106 -11.45 19.40 7.48
C ARG A 106 -10.99 20.17 6.25
N ARG A 107 -11.37 19.72 5.05
CA ARG A 107 -11.04 20.40 3.78
C ARG A 107 -11.61 21.82 3.71
N SER A 108 -12.80 22.05 4.25
CA SER A 108 -13.42 23.38 4.25
C SER A 108 -12.84 24.33 5.30
N THR A 109 -12.50 23.81 6.48
CA THR A 109 -12.24 24.63 7.67
C THR A 109 -10.76 24.84 7.94
N TYR A 110 -9.93 23.80 7.81
CA TYR A 110 -8.53 23.86 8.24
C TYR A 110 -7.67 24.81 7.41
N PRO A 111 -7.79 24.88 6.07
CA PRO A 111 -7.03 25.86 5.29
C PRO A 111 -7.27 27.30 5.74
N LYS A 112 -8.53 27.65 6.06
CA LYS A 112 -8.91 28.99 6.57
C LYS A 112 -8.35 29.25 7.96
N LYS A 113 -8.29 28.23 8.82
CA LYS A 113 -7.70 28.32 10.16
C LYS A 113 -6.18 28.46 10.11
N ILE A 114 -5.50 27.72 9.24
CA ILE A 114 -4.03 27.69 9.14
C ILE A 114 -3.48 28.94 8.44
N LEU A 115 -4.19 29.46 7.45
CA LEU A 115 -3.79 30.62 6.65
C LEU A 115 -3.26 31.82 7.48
N PRO A 116 -3.97 32.35 8.49
CA PRO A 116 -3.48 33.50 9.24
C PRO A 116 -2.16 33.22 9.97
N TYR A 117 -1.97 32.01 10.52
CA TYR A 117 -0.73 31.64 11.20
C TYR A 117 0.46 31.61 10.24
N VAL A 118 0.29 31.01 9.06
CA VAL A 118 1.34 30.96 8.04
C VAL A 118 1.67 32.35 7.52
N VAL A 119 0.65 33.18 7.25
CA VAL A 119 0.87 34.58 6.81
C VAL A 119 1.61 35.38 7.89
N HIS A 120 1.26 35.21 9.16
CA HIS A 120 1.93 35.89 10.26
C HIS A 120 3.39 35.43 10.42
N ALA A 121 3.65 34.12 10.32
CA ALA A 121 4.99 33.56 10.38
C ALA A 121 5.88 34.12 9.25
N LEU A 122 5.39 34.10 8.01
CA LEU A 122 6.11 34.64 6.85
C LEU A 122 6.37 36.14 6.97
N LYS A 123 5.42 36.91 7.50
CA LYS A 123 5.62 38.36 7.76
C LYS A 123 6.68 38.59 8.83
N ALA A 124 6.68 37.80 9.90
CA ALA A 124 7.66 37.91 10.97
C ALA A 124 9.06 37.56 10.47
N GLU A 125 9.21 36.48 9.71
CA GLU A 125 10.46 36.08 9.07
C GLU A 125 11.01 37.18 8.15
N ARG A 126 10.16 37.74 7.28
CA ARG A 126 10.55 38.88 6.43
C ARG A 126 11.01 40.09 7.23
N LYS A 127 10.34 40.39 8.36
CA LYS A 127 10.74 41.50 9.24
C LYS A 127 12.12 41.25 9.86
N ILE A 128 12.39 40.01 10.29
CA ILE A 128 13.69 39.62 10.86
C ILE A 128 14.79 39.76 9.80
N MET A 129 14.56 39.28 8.57
CA MET A 129 15.52 39.42 7.46
C MET A 129 15.90 40.88 7.17
N GLY A 130 14.92 41.79 7.19
CA GLY A 130 15.19 43.22 6.99
C GLY A 130 16.13 43.84 8.02
N LEU A 131 16.26 43.25 9.22
CA LEU A 131 17.23 43.71 10.23
C LEU A 131 18.67 43.32 9.87
N TYR A 132 18.86 42.22 9.14
CA TYR A 132 20.19 41.76 8.73
C TYR A 132 20.80 42.61 7.61
N GLU A 133 19.99 43.14 6.68
CA GLU A 133 20.47 43.98 5.57
C GLU A 133 21.24 45.22 6.03
N GLN A 134 20.93 45.77 7.21
CA GLN A 134 21.54 47.01 7.71
C GLN A 134 22.82 46.79 8.56
N THR A 135 23.20 45.54 8.83
CA THR A 135 24.26 45.22 9.80
C THR A 135 25.66 45.10 9.17
N VAL A 136 25.78 44.97 7.85
CA VAL A 136 27.09 44.85 7.19
C VAL A 136 27.65 46.25 6.88
N LYS A 137 28.56 46.73 7.74
CA LYS A 137 29.43 47.87 7.39
C LYS A 137 30.61 47.34 6.56
N PRO A 138 30.93 47.95 5.41
CA PRO A 138 32.16 47.60 4.69
C PRO A 138 33.37 47.93 5.57
N ASP A 139 34.33 47.01 5.64
CA ASP A 139 35.61 47.27 6.28
C ASP A 139 36.37 48.31 5.46
N ASP A 140 36.72 49.45 6.07
CA ASP A 140 37.53 50.47 5.43
C ASP A 140 38.96 49.93 5.29
N PHE A 141 39.35 49.58 4.05
CA PHE A 141 40.73 49.20 3.73
C PHE A 141 41.67 50.39 3.93
N VAL A 142 42.40 50.41 5.04
CA VAL A 142 43.56 51.29 5.22
C VAL A 142 44.64 50.82 4.23
N LYS A 143 45.02 51.67 3.28
CA LYS A 143 46.16 51.41 2.40
C LYS A 143 47.45 51.43 3.22
N ASP A 144 48.20 50.35 3.12
CA ASP A 144 49.54 50.23 3.70
C ASP A 144 50.48 51.30 3.11
N ALA A 145 51.18 52.04 3.99
CA ALA A 145 51.97 53.23 3.64
C ALA A 145 53.37 52.90 3.09
N ASP A 146 53.68 51.62 2.88
CA ASP A 146 55.04 51.16 2.56
C ASP A 146 55.27 50.79 1.09
N GLN A 147 54.46 51.32 0.15
CA GLN A 147 54.70 51.16 -1.29
C GLN A 147 55.36 52.39 -1.92
N GLY A 148 56.43 52.90 -1.29
CA GLY A 148 57.05 54.17 -1.67
C GLY A 148 58.58 54.21 -1.72
N LEU A 149 59.30 53.08 -1.65
CA LEU A 149 60.77 53.14 -1.68
C LEU A 149 61.43 51.92 -2.34
N ILE A 150 61.31 51.82 -3.67
CA ILE A 150 62.32 51.14 -4.48
C ILE A 150 62.78 52.15 -5.53
N THR A 151 63.77 52.96 -5.14
CA THR A 151 64.48 53.86 -6.03
C THR A 151 65.34 53.05 -7.00
N HIS A 152 65.11 53.30 -8.28
CA HIS A 152 65.82 52.74 -9.43
C HIS A 152 67.35 52.85 -9.31
N ALA A 153 68.07 51.73 -9.50
CA ALA A 153 69.51 51.73 -9.78
C ALA A 153 69.80 51.03 -11.13
N HIS A 154 70.14 51.87 -12.12
CA HIS A 154 70.97 51.66 -13.33
C HIS A 154 70.80 50.46 -14.27
N PRO A 155 70.87 50.74 -15.59
CA PRO A 155 71.68 49.95 -16.51
C PRO A 155 72.95 50.72 -16.91
N LEU A 156 74.08 50.03 -16.82
CA LEU A 156 75.42 50.44 -17.23
C LEU A 156 75.67 49.89 -18.65
N PHE A 157 75.80 50.76 -19.65
CA PHE A 157 76.41 50.42 -20.95
C PHE A 157 77.36 51.54 -21.38
N PRO A 158 78.66 51.28 -21.57
CA PRO A 158 79.57 52.24 -22.17
C PRO A 158 79.65 52.01 -23.69
N SER A 159 79.48 53.06 -24.49
CA SER A 159 79.95 53.08 -25.88
C SER A 159 80.81 54.32 -26.13
N LYS A 160 81.88 54.03 -26.87
CA LYS A 160 83.15 54.74 -26.97
C LYS A 160 83.05 56.19 -27.47
N GLN A 161 84.07 56.93 -27.04
CA GLN A 161 84.44 58.25 -27.50
C GLN A 161 84.68 58.32 -29.01
N VAL A 162 84.28 59.43 -29.62
CA VAL A 162 84.80 59.93 -30.90
C VAL A 162 85.16 61.39 -30.67
N LEU A 163 86.45 61.70 -30.62
CA LEU A 163 86.98 62.99 -31.06
C LEU A 163 88.44 62.80 -31.48
N GLY A 164 88.79 63.39 -32.62
CA GLY A 164 90.07 63.21 -33.33
C GLY A 164 91.26 63.92 -32.70
#